data_AF-A0A0R3W8W9-F1
#
_entry.id   AF-A0A0R3W8W9-F1
#
_cell.length_a   1.000
_cell.length_b   1.000
_cell.length_c   1.000
_cell.angle_alpha   90.00
_cell.angle_beta   90.00
_cell.angle_gamma   90.00
#
_symmetry.space_group_name_H-M   'P 1'
#
loop_
_entity.id
_entity.type
_entity.pdbx_description
1 polymer ?
#
loop_
_entity_poly.entity_id
_entity_poly.type
_entity_poly.pdbx_seq_one_letter_code
_entity_poly.pdbx_strand_id
1 'polypeptide(L)'
;MKSGNERGHFFKNITCLWTNGYSYGTALILSIFGGIFGLDRFYLGYFALGALKMWSLGGLGLWYLIDVVFSEMSQSDSSSSNTPPSGSPPCKRRRTSIKSKSSPMPQVSAYSPSNTRILRVLRNDIRNKVIYLHVRFKGSLDQDAILILQKTPFPNEIPDLCEAQVGVAHTEDDHDHHKNETNFSTWKAEELVSNDIYHRFTVAAGLERANYVNMTVIHPAEAHHFAKYTSSKRRIISESPEIYKNVILPLLESNPKDLSWVDNILDGTAEVERVLLTDKDVNFGFTLVLDYRWDGSKLHELHALALARNPELKCLRDLGACHLPMLRRMLAEGRKQLVAKYNGEEEDGLREDQIIAYFHYPPTFYRLHMHFVHVEGPADGGTQVGKAILAEEVIANVEMKSKYYAERTIPIFLHDNHPFLDAIQKFERL
;
A
#
# COMPACT_ATOMS: atom_id res chain seq x y z
N MET A 1 -26.28 -22.31 56.07
CA MET A 1 -27.42 -22.55 55.15
C MET A 1 -27.94 -21.19 54.70
N LYS A 2 -27.94 -20.93 53.38
CA LYS A 2 -28.33 -19.67 52.67
C LYS A 2 -27.40 -18.46 52.95
N SER A 3 -27.07 -17.53 52.06
CA SER A 3 -27.40 -17.16 50.66
C SER A 3 -26.45 -15.97 50.38
N GLY A 4 -25.64 -15.87 49.32
CA GLY A 4 -26.03 -15.61 47.94
C GLY A 4 -25.43 -14.27 47.46
N ASN A 5 -25.06 -14.21 46.18
CA ASN A 5 -24.87 -13.01 45.34
C ASN A 5 -23.51 -12.27 45.38
N GLU A 6 -22.52 -12.76 44.64
CA GLU A 6 -21.37 -11.93 44.21
C GLU A 6 -21.66 -11.35 42.82
N ARG A 7 -22.06 -10.07 42.78
CA ARG A 7 -22.08 -9.25 41.57
C ARG A 7 -20.69 -8.66 41.39
N GLY A 8 -19.94 -9.13 40.39
CA GLY A 8 -18.69 -8.51 39.97
C GLY A 8 -18.96 -7.11 39.42
N HIS A 9 -18.48 -6.09 40.13
CA HIS A 9 -18.50 -4.71 39.67
C HIS A 9 -17.43 -4.52 38.59
N PHE A 10 -17.88 -4.22 37.37
CA PHE A 10 -17.02 -3.80 36.24
C PHE A 10 -16.44 -2.41 36.53
N PHE A 11 -15.12 -2.30 36.72
CA PHE A 11 -14.43 -1.02 36.64
C PHE A 11 -14.05 -0.74 35.19
N LYS A 12 -14.87 0.04 34.49
CA LYS A 12 -14.50 0.66 33.21
C LYS A 12 -13.88 2.03 33.52
N ASN A 13 -12.59 2.19 33.22
CA ASN A 13 -11.94 3.50 33.12
C ASN A 13 -11.30 3.60 31.74
N ILE A 14 -11.95 4.33 30.82
CA ILE A 14 -11.29 4.85 29.62
C ILE A 14 -11.69 6.31 29.44
N THR A 15 -10.71 7.20 29.56
CA THR A 15 -10.66 8.56 29.00
C THR A 15 -9.30 8.69 28.32
N CYS A 16 -9.11 9.34 27.18
CA CYS A 16 -9.97 9.77 26.08
C CYS A 16 -9.08 9.84 24.83
N LEU A 17 -9.70 9.99 23.68
CA LEU A 17 -9.12 10.08 22.35
C LEU A 17 -7.90 11.02 22.27
N TRP A 18 -6.84 10.50 21.66
CA TRP A 18 -5.78 11.30 21.06
C TRP A 18 -6.39 12.12 19.91
N THR A 19 -6.55 13.42 20.10
CA THR A 19 -6.87 14.37 19.03
C THR A 19 -5.57 14.96 18.52
N ASN A 20 -5.41 14.99 17.19
CA ASN A 20 -4.34 15.72 16.50
C ASN A 20 -4.19 17.12 17.12
N GLY A 21 -3.14 17.36 17.90
CA GLY A 21 -2.57 18.61 18.47
C GLY A 21 -3.29 19.99 18.42
N TYR A 22 -4.59 20.05 18.18
CA TYR A 22 -5.41 21.21 17.90
C TYR A 22 -6.48 21.30 18.98
N SER A 23 -6.64 22.49 19.54
CA SER A 23 -7.59 22.73 20.63
C SER A 23 -9.00 22.85 20.05
N TYR A 24 -9.91 21.98 20.48
CA TYR A 24 -11.32 22.04 20.09
C TYR A 24 -11.95 23.42 20.41
N GLY A 25 -11.64 23.98 21.58
CA GLY A 25 -12.12 25.33 21.94
C GLY A 25 -11.59 26.41 21.00
N THR A 26 -10.35 26.27 20.52
CA THR A 26 -9.78 27.21 19.54
C THR A 26 -10.41 27.04 18.16
N ALA A 27 -10.66 25.80 17.72
CA ALA A 27 -11.36 25.52 16.48
C ALA A 27 -12.79 26.09 16.49
N LEU A 28 -13.48 25.98 17.63
CA LEU A 28 -14.84 26.49 17.81
C LEU A 28 -14.89 28.02 17.74
N ILE A 29 -13.98 28.72 18.43
CA ILE A 29 -13.88 30.19 18.38
C ILE A 29 -13.55 30.65 16.95
N LEU A 30 -12.63 29.96 16.26
CA LEU A 30 -12.29 30.25 14.88
C LEU A 30 -13.45 29.98 13.91
N SER A 31 -14.31 29.00 14.20
CA SER A 31 -15.52 28.76 13.42
C SER A 31 -16.54 29.90 13.60
N ILE A 32 -16.75 30.34 14.83
CA ILE A 32 -17.75 31.38 15.15
C ILE A 32 -17.35 32.74 14.56
N PHE A 33 -16.10 33.16 14.73
CA PHE A 33 -15.66 34.50 14.31
C PHE A 33 -14.98 34.53 12.94
N GLY A 34 -14.49 33.39 12.46
CA GLY A 34 -13.68 33.27 11.24
C GLY A 34 -14.16 32.21 10.25
N GLY A 35 -15.30 31.56 10.52
CA GLY A 35 -15.78 30.41 9.75
C GLY A 35 -16.18 30.77 8.31
N ILE A 36 -16.67 31.99 8.06
CA ILE A 36 -16.99 32.47 6.70
C ILE A 36 -15.72 32.50 5.82
N PHE A 37 -14.56 32.77 6.43
CA PHE A 37 -13.26 32.77 5.75
C PHE A 37 -12.52 31.43 5.87
N GLY A 38 -13.16 30.40 6.45
CA GLY A 38 -12.60 29.04 6.59
C GLY A 38 -11.46 28.91 7.60
N LEU A 39 -11.32 29.85 8.55
CA LEU A 39 -10.22 29.85 9.53
C LEU A 39 -10.25 28.62 10.45
N ASP A 40 -11.42 28.06 10.72
CA ASP A 40 -11.59 26.80 11.45
C ASP A 40 -10.97 25.61 10.70
N ARG A 41 -11.13 25.56 9.38
CA ARG A 41 -10.60 24.49 8.53
C ARG A 41 -9.09 24.62 8.31
N PHE A 42 -8.59 25.85 8.18
CA PHE A 42 -7.14 26.10 8.18
C PHE A 42 -6.48 25.70 9.50
N TYR A 43 -7.12 25.97 10.63
CA TYR A 43 -6.60 25.59 11.95
C TYR A 43 -6.52 24.08 12.13
N LEU A 44 -7.46 23.32 11.58
CA LEU A 44 -7.48 21.86 11.62
C LEU A 44 -6.62 21.18 10.53
N GLY A 45 -5.93 21.96 9.69
CA GLY A 45 -5.02 21.46 8.65
C GLY A 45 -5.68 21.15 7.30
N TYR A 46 -6.96 21.48 7.12
CA TYR A 46 -7.72 21.26 5.89
C TYR A 46 -7.66 22.48 4.95
N PHE A 47 -6.48 22.73 4.38
CA PHE A 47 -6.20 23.94 3.59
C PHE A 47 -7.09 24.09 2.34
N ALA A 48 -7.34 22.99 1.61
CA ALA A 48 -8.18 23.02 0.41
C ALA A 48 -9.64 23.40 0.75
N LEU A 49 -10.20 22.82 1.81
CA LEU A 49 -11.55 23.14 2.29
C LEU A 49 -11.65 24.57 2.85
N GLY A 50 -10.59 25.05 3.54
CA GLY A 50 -10.50 26.44 3.97
C GLY A 50 -10.50 27.42 2.78
N ALA A 51 -9.73 27.13 1.74
CA ALA A 51 -9.65 27.97 0.54
C ALA A 51 -10.97 27.99 -0.25
N LEU A 52 -11.61 26.82 -0.39
CA LEU A 52 -12.93 26.70 -1.02
C LEU A 52 -13.99 27.53 -0.25
N LYS A 53 -13.98 27.45 1.08
CA LYS A 53 -14.91 28.20 1.95
C LYS A 53 -14.68 29.71 1.85
N MET A 54 -13.42 30.14 1.80
CA MET A 54 -13.03 31.54 1.58
C MET A 54 -13.49 32.07 0.22
N TRP A 55 -13.30 31.30 -0.86
CA TRP A 55 -13.67 31.73 -2.21
C TRP A 55 -15.19 31.75 -2.43
N SER A 56 -15.93 30.91 -1.69
CA SER A 56 -17.39 30.88 -1.69
C SER A 56 -18.06 31.93 -0.78
N LEU A 57 -17.29 32.81 -0.12
CA LEU A 57 -17.79 33.76 0.90
C LEU A 57 -18.70 33.08 1.95
N GLY A 58 -18.29 31.90 2.42
CA GLY A 58 -19.08 31.13 3.39
C GLY A 58 -20.37 30.51 2.84
N GLY A 59 -20.60 30.54 1.52
CA GLY A 59 -21.63 29.75 0.84
C GLY A 59 -23.08 30.08 1.24
N LEU A 60 -23.40 31.35 1.49
CA LEU A 60 -24.77 31.90 1.58
C LEU A 60 -25.79 31.02 2.34
N GLY A 61 -25.38 30.41 3.46
CA GLY A 61 -26.27 29.64 4.34
C GLY A 61 -26.43 28.15 4.05
N LEU A 62 -25.81 27.60 2.99
CA LEU A 62 -25.89 26.16 2.69
C LEU A 62 -25.14 25.30 3.73
N TRP A 63 -24.12 25.86 4.38
CA TRP A 63 -23.36 25.19 5.45
C TRP A 63 -24.11 25.10 6.78
N TYR A 64 -25.07 26.01 7.05
CA TYR A 64 -25.84 26.00 8.29
C TYR A 64 -26.78 24.78 8.40
N LEU A 65 -27.29 24.30 7.26
CA LEU A 65 -28.13 23.10 7.20
C LEU A 65 -27.36 21.80 7.47
N ILE A 66 -26.08 21.76 7.09
CA ILE A 66 -25.21 20.60 7.32
C ILE A 66 -24.83 20.51 8.82
N ASP A 67 -24.59 21.64 9.47
CA ASP A 67 -24.21 21.69 10.90
C ASP A 67 -25.39 21.37 11.85
N VAL A 68 -26.64 21.67 11.47
CA VAL A 68 -27.84 21.31 12.26
C VAL A 68 -28.11 19.81 12.25
N VAL A 69 -27.94 19.14 11.11
CA VAL A 69 -28.12 17.67 11.00
C VAL A 69 -27.04 16.91 11.77
N PHE A 70 -25.83 17.46 11.87
CA PHE A 70 -24.73 16.84 12.62
C PHE A 70 -24.81 17.05 14.14
N SER A 71 -25.49 18.10 14.61
CA SER A 71 -25.53 18.46 16.03
C SER A 71 -26.57 17.68 16.85
N GLU A 72 -27.64 17.16 16.25
CA GLU A 72 -28.63 16.33 16.97
C GLU A 72 -28.11 14.93 17.32
N MET A 73 -27.17 14.38 16.54
CA MET A 73 -26.55 13.08 16.86
C MET A 73 -25.55 13.14 18.03
N SER A 74 -25.09 14.34 18.42
CA SER A 74 -24.03 14.50 19.41
C SER A 74 -24.54 14.77 20.84
N GLN A 75 -25.86 14.94 21.05
CA GLN A 75 -26.40 15.45 22.31
C GLN A 75 -26.88 14.37 23.30
N SER A 76 -26.72 13.07 22.99
CA SER A 76 -27.16 12.00 23.90
C SER A 76 -26.17 11.66 25.03
N ASP A 77 -24.91 12.08 24.96
CA ASP A 77 -23.84 11.41 25.73
C ASP A 77 -23.08 12.28 26.75
N SER A 78 -23.49 13.53 27.03
CA SER A 78 -22.70 14.42 27.89
C SER A 78 -23.48 15.09 29.02
N SER A 79 -23.48 14.48 30.21
CA SER A 79 -23.67 15.24 31.45
C SER A 79 -22.79 14.74 32.60
N SER A 80 -21.94 15.65 33.08
CA SER A 80 -21.22 15.72 34.38
C SER A 80 -19.99 14.81 34.59
N SER A 81 -18.87 15.18 35.22
CA SER A 81 -18.27 16.47 35.67
C SER A 81 -16.88 16.19 36.31
N ASN A 82 -15.87 17.04 36.03
CA ASN A 82 -14.76 17.59 36.88
C ASN A 82 -14.21 16.75 38.08
N THR A 83 -12.90 16.46 38.29
CA THR A 83 -11.71 17.29 38.70
C THR A 83 -10.46 16.35 39.01
N PRO A 84 -9.20 16.80 39.36
CA PRO A 84 -7.91 16.25 38.86
C PRO A 84 -6.96 15.61 39.95
N PRO A 85 -5.61 15.47 39.76
CA PRO A 85 -4.92 14.37 39.05
C PRO A 85 -3.77 13.71 39.87
N SER A 86 -3.16 12.60 39.39
CA SER A 86 -1.74 12.29 39.68
C SER A 86 -1.21 11.09 38.88
N GLY A 87 0.00 11.22 38.29
CA GLY A 87 0.87 10.10 37.89
C GLY A 87 1.16 9.98 36.38
N SER A 88 2.32 10.49 35.95
CA SER A 88 2.84 10.41 34.57
C SER A 88 3.64 9.13 34.30
N PRO A 89 3.56 8.57 33.08
CA PRO A 89 4.80 8.14 32.38
C PRO A 89 4.72 8.37 30.84
N PRO A 90 5.70 7.87 30.06
CA PRO A 90 6.80 8.61 29.45
C PRO A 90 6.49 9.23 28.07
N CYS A 91 7.23 10.31 27.76
CA CYS A 91 7.08 11.15 26.57
C CYS A 91 7.44 10.42 25.25
N LYS A 92 6.45 10.23 24.35
CA LYS A 92 6.69 9.97 22.93
C LYS A 92 7.00 11.29 22.21
N ARG A 93 8.12 11.31 21.48
CA ARG A 93 8.65 12.42 20.68
C ARG A 93 7.56 13.09 19.83
N ARG A 94 7.29 14.36 20.15
CA ARG A 94 6.49 15.30 19.37
C ARG A 94 7.21 15.61 18.06
N ARG A 95 6.54 15.41 16.92
CA ARG A 95 6.94 15.98 15.63
C ARG A 95 6.76 17.50 15.73
N THR A 96 7.85 18.22 16.01
CA THR A 96 7.85 19.68 16.00
C THR A 96 7.79 20.15 14.56
N SER A 97 6.72 20.87 14.21
CA SER A 97 6.71 21.76 13.06
C SER A 97 7.80 22.81 13.28
N ILE A 98 8.91 22.69 12.57
CA ILE A 98 9.96 23.70 12.57
C ILE A 98 9.37 24.93 11.88
N LYS A 99 9.07 25.95 12.68
CA LYS A 99 9.01 27.34 12.21
C LYS A 99 10.35 27.66 11.57
N SER A 100 10.27 28.25 10.38
CA SER A 100 11.36 28.83 9.60
C SER A 100 12.50 29.40 10.44
N LYS A 101 13.52 28.58 10.66
CA LYS A 101 14.91 29.04 10.67
C LYS A 101 15.51 28.49 9.40
N SER A 102 16.18 29.34 8.63
CA SER A 102 16.99 28.97 7.47
C SER A 102 18.09 27.98 7.90
N SER A 103 17.73 26.71 7.98
CA SER A 103 18.67 25.60 7.97
C SER A 103 19.20 25.43 6.54
N PRO A 104 20.50 25.18 6.33
CA PRO A 104 21.02 24.98 4.99
C PRO A 104 20.30 23.79 4.36
N MET A 105 19.96 23.87 3.07
CA MET A 105 19.53 22.70 2.31
C MET A 105 20.45 21.52 2.64
N PRO A 106 19.94 20.30 2.89
CA PRO A 106 20.82 19.14 2.92
C PRO A 106 21.55 19.15 1.59
N GLN A 107 22.86 19.37 1.65
CA GLN A 107 23.69 19.62 0.49
C GLN A 107 23.49 18.44 -0.48
N VAL A 108 22.87 18.66 -1.64
CA VAL A 108 22.76 17.66 -2.71
C VAL A 108 24.14 17.05 -3.02
N SER A 109 25.20 17.83 -2.79
CA SER A 109 26.59 17.38 -2.86
C SER A 109 26.99 16.28 -1.85
N ALA A 110 26.37 16.20 -0.66
CA ALA A 110 26.72 15.24 0.38
C ALA A 110 26.51 13.77 -0.05
N TYR A 111 25.48 13.53 -0.86
CA TYR A 111 25.11 12.20 -1.36
C TYR A 111 25.54 11.97 -2.83
N SER A 112 26.45 12.81 -3.34
CA SER A 112 26.98 12.64 -4.68
C SER A 112 27.83 11.36 -4.83
N PRO A 113 27.99 10.83 -6.05
CA PRO A 113 28.85 9.66 -6.30
C PRO A 113 30.28 9.84 -5.78
N SER A 114 30.85 11.05 -5.89
CA SER A 114 32.21 11.35 -5.42
C SER A 114 32.35 11.27 -3.89
N ASN A 115 31.25 11.37 -3.16
CA ASN A 115 31.19 11.24 -1.69
C ASN A 115 30.73 9.86 -1.23
N THR A 116 30.37 8.95 -2.14
CA THR A 116 29.81 7.63 -1.83
C THR A 116 30.90 6.55 -1.83
N ARG A 117 31.05 5.81 -0.74
CA ARG A 117 31.85 4.58 -0.67
C ARG A 117 30.94 3.37 -0.66
N ILE A 118 30.96 2.58 -1.74
CA ILE A 118 30.16 1.36 -1.84
C ILE A 118 30.87 0.25 -1.06
N LEU A 119 30.15 -0.38 -0.14
CA LEU A 119 30.63 -1.52 0.63
C LEU A 119 30.22 -2.85 -0.01
N ARG A 120 28.96 -2.98 -0.43
CA ARG A 120 28.45 -4.16 -1.16
C ARG A 120 27.11 -3.89 -1.84
N VAL A 121 26.77 -4.75 -2.79
CA VAL A 121 25.41 -4.82 -3.36
C VAL A 121 24.51 -5.61 -2.41
N LEU A 122 23.39 -5.03 -2.02
CA LEU A 122 22.37 -5.69 -1.19
C LEU A 122 21.43 -6.54 -2.07
N ARG A 123 20.98 -5.96 -3.18
CA ARG A 123 20.07 -6.57 -4.16
C ARG A 123 20.24 -5.87 -5.51
N ASN A 124 20.16 -6.63 -6.60
CA ASN A 124 20.06 -6.09 -7.95
C ASN A 124 18.82 -6.69 -8.63
N ASP A 125 17.79 -5.87 -8.79
CA ASP A 125 16.54 -6.24 -9.46
C ASP A 125 16.62 -5.84 -10.93
N ILE A 126 17.08 -6.79 -11.75
CA ILE A 126 17.30 -6.59 -13.19
C ILE A 126 15.98 -6.29 -13.91
N ARG A 127 14.88 -6.95 -13.49
CA ARG A 127 13.57 -6.79 -14.12
C ARG A 127 13.02 -5.38 -13.89
N ASN A 128 13.05 -4.90 -12.64
CA ASN A 128 12.56 -3.57 -12.29
C ASN A 128 13.60 -2.47 -12.51
N LYS A 129 14.81 -2.82 -12.97
CA LYS A 129 15.93 -1.89 -13.22
C LYS A 129 16.29 -1.07 -11.96
N VAL A 130 16.37 -1.76 -10.81
CA VAL A 130 16.69 -1.15 -9.50
C VAL A 130 17.88 -1.85 -8.84
N ILE A 131 18.80 -1.08 -8.27
CA ILE A 131 19.90 -1.60 -7.45
C ILE A 131 19.85 -1.01 -6.03
N TYR A 132 20.15 -1.86 -5.05
CA TYR A 132 20.20 -1.53 -3.63
C TYR A 132 21.64 -1.74 -3.15
N LEU A 133 22.24 -0.71 -2.58
CA LEU A 133 23.65 -0.68 -2.21
C LEU A 133 23.79 -0.38 -0.72
N HIS A 134 24.71 -1.08 -0.06
CA HIS A 134 25.22 -0.70 1.25
C HIS A 134 26.39 0.25 1.02
N VAL A 135 26.28 1.47 1.53
CA VAL A 135 27.27 2.52 1.33
C VAL A 135 27.61 3.23 2.64
N ARG A 136 28.71 3.98 2.63
CA ARG A 136 29.03 5.02 3.62
C ARG A 136 29.41 6.30 2.90
N PHE A 137 29.05 7.44 3.46
CA PHE A 137 29.38 8.74 2.86
C PHE A 137 30.65 9.33 3.50
N LYS A 138 31.45 10.08 2.73
CA LYS A 138 32.71 10.67 3.22
C LYS A 138 32.53 11.56 4.46
N GLY A 139 31.38 12.24 4.58
CA GLY A 139 31.06 13.10 5.72
C GLY A 139 30.60 12.35 6.99
N SER A 140 30.42 11.03 6.92
CA SER A 140 29.85 10.20 7.99
C SER A 140 30.33 8.75 7.86
N LEU A 141 31.65 8.54 7.88
CA LEU A 141 32.27 7.21 7.67
C LEU A 141 31.99 6.19 8.79
N ASP A 142 31.49 6.68 9.94
CA ASP A 142 31.04 5.90 11.08
C ASP A 142 29.57 5.43 10.93
N GLN A 143 28.83 5.97 9.97
CA GLN A 143 27.40 5.68 9.78
C GLN A 143 27.17 4.88 8.51
N ASP A 144 26.49 3.74 8.66
CA ASP A 144 26.05 2.93 7.53
C ASP A 144 24.85 3.59 6.83
N ALA A 145 24.74 3.38 5.51
CA ALA A 145 23.63 3.87 4.71
C ALA A 145 23.19 2.86 3.64
N ILE A 146 21.96 3.00 3.17
CA ILE A 146 21.44 2.29 2.01
C ILE A 146 21.15 3.29 0.90
N LEU A 147 21.68 3.01 -0.28
CA LEU A 147 21.46 3.78 -1.50
C LEU A 147 20.66 2.92 -2.48
N ILE A 148 19.52 3.44 -2.94
CA ILE A 148 18.65 2.78 -3.90
C ILE A 148 18.65 3.63 -5.17
N LEU A 149 18.96 3.01 -6.30
CA LEU A 149 18.97 3.66 -7.62
C LEU A 149 18.03 2.91 -8.55
N GLN A 150 17.03 3.60 -9.08
CA GLN A 150 15.99 3.04 -9.95
C GLN A 150 15.91 3.84 -11.24
N LYS A 151 15.91 3.15 -12.38
CA LYS A 151 15.62 3.79 -13.68
C LYS A 151 14.18 4.27 -13.73
N THR A 152 13.95 5.47 -14.25
CA THR A 152 12.59 5.95 -14.53
C THR A 152 12.03 5.27 -15.78
N PRO A 153 10.70 5.02 -15.85
CA PRO A 153 10.04 4.65 -17.09
C PRO A 153 10.06 5.83 -18.08
N PHE A 154 9.85 5.53 -19.36
CA PHE A 154 9.55 6.57 -20.35
C PHE A 154 8.14 7.13 -20.13
N PRO A 155 7.88 8.39 -20.50
CA PRO A 155 6.52 8.90 -20.62
C PRO A 155 5.74 8.13 -21.69
N ASN A 156 4.42 8.05 -21.52
CA ASN A 156 3.53 7.37 -22.48
C ASN A 156 2.81 8.35 -23.42
N GLU A 157 2.66 9.61 -23.02
CA GLU A 157 1.97 10.63 -23.80
C GLU A 157 2.92 11.36 -24.75
N ILE A 158 2.45 11.65 -25.97
CA ILE A 158 3.24 12.36 -26.99
C ILE A 158 3.77 13.71 -26.48
N PRO A 159 2.98 14.57 -25.81
CA PRO A 159 3.48 15.84 -25.27
C PRO A 159 4.65 15.65 -24.29
N ASP A 160 4.55 14.67 -23.39
CA ASP A 160 5.57 14.39 -22.40
C ASP A 160 6.85 13.82 -23.04
N LEU A 161 6.71 12.98 -24.07
CA LEU A 161 7.84 12.48 -24.86
C LEU A 161 8.57 13.61 -25.60
N CYS A 162 7.82 14.60 -26.11
CA CYS A 162 8.40 15.79 -26.74
C CYS A 162 9.12 16.67 -25.71
N GLU A 163 8.52 16.89 -24.52
CA GLU A 163 9.15 17.64 -23.42
C GLU A 163 10.44 16.96 -22.94
N ALA A 164 10.43 15.63 -22.88
CA ALA A 164 11.58 14.80 -22.56
C ALA A 164 12.62 14.70 -23.71
N GLN A 165 12.41 15.42 -24.81
CA GLN A 165 13.30 15.46 -25.98
C GLN A 165 13.59 14.07 -26.56
N VAL A 166 12.61 13.18 -26.57
CA VAL A 166 12.71 11.87 -27.24
C VAL A 166 12.47 12.01 -28.75
N GLY A 167 11.61 12.94 -29.15
CA GLY A 167 11.27 13.21 -30.55
C GLY A 167 10.40 14.45 -30.68
N VAL A 168 9.87 14.66 -31.89
CA VAL A 168 8.90 15.73 -32.19
C VAL A 168 7.55 15.11 -32.55
N ALA A 169 6.46 15.77 -32.16
CA ALA A 169 5.12 15.36 -32.58
C ALA A 169 4.96 15.57 -34.09
N HIS A 170 4.25 14.65 -34.76
CA HIS A 170 3.94 14.78 -36.18
C HIS A 170 2.76 15.75 -36.40
N THR A 171 2.86 16.63 -37.40
CA THR A 171 1.77 17.51 -37.86
C THR A 171 1.49 17.26 -39.34
N GLU A 172 0.21 17.19 -39.76
CA GLU A 172 -0.15 16.91 -41.17
C GLU A 172 0.31 18.01 -42.15
N ASP A 173 0.59 19.23 -41.65
CA ASP A 173 1.05 20.39 -42.41
C ASP A 173 2.60 20.52 -42.51
N ASP A 174 3.38 19.48 -42.21
CA ASP A 174 4.86 19.49 -42.20
C ASP A 174 5.50 19.51 -43.61
N HIS A 175 4.92 20.27 -44.55
CA HIS A 175 5.47 20.49 -45.89
C HIS A 175 6.60 21.54 -45.92
N ASP A 176 6.94 22.14 -44.78
CA ASP A 176 7.92 23.23 -44.68
C ASP A 176 9.11 22.80 -43.81
N HIS A 177 10.15 22.24 -44.44
CA HIS A 177 11.36 21.66 -43.82
C HIS A 177 12.22 22.62 -42.95
N HIS A 178 11.73 23.80 -42.58
CA HIS A 178 12.54 24.85 -41.94
C HIS A 178 11.98 25.50 -40.68
N LYS A 179 10.91 24.98 -40.05
CA LYS A 179 10.40 25.55 -38.80
C LYS A 179 10.18 24.51 -37.71
N ASN A 180 11.29 24.11 -37.11
CA ASN A 180 11.47 23.95 -35.66
C ASN A 180 12.81 23.25 -35.44
N GLU A 181 13.92 23.99 -35.47
CA GLU A 181 15.18 23.50 -34.90
C GLU A 181 14.99 23.38 -33.38
N THR A 182 14.34 22.31 -32.95
CA THR A 182 14.33 21.88 -31.57
C THR A 182 15.76 21.51 -31.22
N ASN A 183 16.34 22.23 -30.27
CA ASN A 183 17.72 22.04 -29.84
C ASN A 183 17.82 20.72 -29.04
N PHE A 184 17.96 19.60 -29.75
CA PHE A 184 18.21 18.29 -29.18
C PHE A 184 19.64 18.21 -28.64
N SER A 185 19.82 17.47 -27.55
CA SER A 185 21.14 17.14 -27.03
C SER A 185 21.98 16.40 -28.07
N THR A 186 23.31 16.50 -27.94
CA THR A 186 24.23 15.76 -28.81
C THR A 186 23.98 14.26 -28.70
N TRP A 187 23.54 13.67 -29.82
CA TRP A 187 23.30 12.23 -29.93
C TRP A 187 24.61 11.45 -29.95
N LYS A 188 24.75 10.47 -29.05
CA LYS A 188 25.84 9.49 -29.07
C LYS A 188 25.25 8.09 -28.95
N ALA A 189 25.28 7.34 -30.04
CA ALA A 189 24.84 5.96 -30.07
C ALA A 189 25.86 5.05 -30.74
N GLU A 190 25.92 3.81 -30.28
CA GLU A 190 26.74 2.72 -30.82
C GLU A 190 25.81 1.63 -31.35
N GLU A 191 26.01 1.22 -32.59
CA GLU A 191 25.23 0.14 -33.19
C GLU A 191 25.71 -1.22 -32.66
N LEU A 192 24.76 -2.03 -32.19
CA LEU A 192 25.01 -3.38 -31.68
C LEU A 192 24.82 -4.44 -32.77
N VAL A 193 23.71 -4.35 -33.50
CA VAL A 193 23.30 -5.31 -34.52
C VAL A 193 22.48 -4.58 -35.58
N SER A 194 22.77 -4.86 -36.85
CA SER A 194 21.89 -4.54 -37.98
C SER A 194 21.64 -5.80 -38.81
N ASN A 195 20.37 -6.05 -39.11
CA ASN A 195 19.94 -7.09 -40.01
C ASN A 195 18.66 -6.66 -40.73
N ASP A 196 18.77 -6.37 -42.03
CA ASP A 196 17.68 -5.89 -42.88
C ASP A 196 16.98 -4.65 -42.25
N ILE A 197 15.71 -4.75 -41.86
CA ILE A 197 14.95 -3.68 -41.21
C ILE A 197 15.18 -3.56 -39.69
N TYR A 198 15.95 -4.46 -39.09
CA TYR A 198 16.17 -4.50 -37.65
C TYR A 198 17.52 -3.89 -37.28
N HIS A 199 17.50 -2.74 -36.62
CA HIS A 199 18.69 -2.06 -36.10
C HIS A 199 18.58 -1.90 -34.59
N ARG A 200 19.65 -2.27 -33.87
CA ARG A 200 19.71 -2.15 -32.41
C ARG A 200 20.90 -1.29 -32.03
N PHE A 201 20.66 -0.28 -31.20
CA PHE A 201 21.67 0.66 -30.74
C PHE A 201 21.77 0.67 -29.20
N THR A 202 22.94 1.04 -28.69
CA THR A 202 23.12 1.55 -27.33
C THR A 202 23.25 3.06 -27.38
N VAL A 203 22.39 3.79 -26.68
CA VAL A 203 22.42 5.26 -26.63
C VAL A 203 23.13 5.70 -25.35
N ALA A 204 24.28 6.37 -25.50
CA ALA A 204 25.10 6.85 -24.40
C ALA A 204 24.84 8.31 -24.03
N ALA A 205 24.37 9.14 -24.97
CA ALA A 205 23.98 10.54 -24.77
C ALA A 205 22.93 10.97 -25.79
N GLY A 206 22.17 12.04 -25.49
CA GLY A 206 21.12 12.59 -26.35
C GLY A 206 19.70 12.47 -25.78
N LEU A 207 19.52 11.74 -24.67
CA LEU A 207 18.22 11.47 -24.03
C LEU A 207 18.25 11.79 -22.52
N GLU A 208 19.00 12.81 -22.11
CA GLU A 208 19.24 13.10 -20.69
C GLU A 208 17.94 13.37 -19.92
N ARG A 209 16.96 14.03 -20.58
CA ARG A 209 15.64 14.35 -19.99
C ARG A 209 14.69 13.16 -19.92
N ALA A 210 14.97 12.06 -20.60
CA ALA A 210 14.22 10.81 -20.49
C ALA A 210 14.95 9.76 -19.64
N ASN A 211 16.24 9.97 -19.33
CA ASN A 211 17.12 8.99 -18.68
C ASN A 211 17.40 9.28 -17.20
N TYR A 212 16.40 9.76 -16.46
CA TYR A 212 16.55 9.99 -15.03
C TYR A 212 16.77 8.68 -14.24
N VAL A 213 17.48 8.81 -13.12
CA VAL A 213 17.65 7.75 -12.12
C VAL A 213 17.12 8.29 -10.81
N ASN A 214 16.05 7.69 -10.31
CA ASN A 214 15.52 7.98 -8.99
C ASN A 214 16.49 7.45 -7.94
N MET A 215 16.89 8.33 -7.03
CA MET A 215 17.82 8.03 -5.94
C MET A 215 17.13 8.17 -4.60
N THR A 216 17.12 7.10 -3.81
CA THR A 216 16.65 7.11 -2.41
C THR A 216 17.81 6.79 -1.47
N VAL A 217 17.96 7.58 -0.41
CA VAL A 217 19.01 7.41 0.60
C VAL A 217 18.38 7.15 1.96
N ILE A 218 18.84 6.09 2.63
CA ILE A 218 18.52 5.79 4.03
C ILE A 218 19.82 5.96 4.81
N HIS A 219 19.91 7.01 5.62
CA HIS A 219 21.14 7.38 6.34
C HIS A 219 20.81 8.15 7.63
N PRO A 220 21.26 7.70 8.82
CA PRO A 220 21.92 6.40 9.07
C PRO A 220 20.95 5.23 8.93
N ALA A 221 21.43 4.12 8.37
CA ALA A 221 20.68 2.88 8.21
C ALA A 221 20.98 1.90 9.34
N GLU A 222 19.94 1.44 10.01
CA GLU A 222 20.01 0.40 11.05
C GLU A 222 19.83 -1.03 10.51
N ALA A 223 20.10 -2.04 11.34
CA ALA A 223 20.02 -3.47 11.00
C ALA A 223 18.68 -3.89 10.37
N HIS A 224 17.56 -3.34 10.84
CA HIS A 224 16.23 -3.66 10.31
C HIS A 224 16.04 -3.15 8.86
N HIS A 225 16.70 -2.06 8.47
CA HIS A 225 16.71 -1.60 7.08
C HIS A 225 17.48 -2.59 6.19
N PHE A 226 18.65 -3.07 6.66
CA PHE A 226 19.44 -4.05 5.92
C PHE A 226 18.70 -5.37 5.73
N ALA A 227 17.97 -5.83 6.76
CA ALA A 227 17.14 -7.02 6.67
C ALA A 227 16.05 -6.89 5.59
N LYS A 228 15.50 -5.68 5.40
CA LYS A 228 14.47 -5.39 4.38
C LYS A 228 15.02 -5.38 2.94
N TYR A 229 16.20 -4.77 2.72
CA TYR A 229 16.72 -4.52 1.37
C TYR A 229 17.78 -5.52 0.88
N THR A 230 18.31 -6.37 1.77
CA THR A 230 19.22 -7.44 1.37
C THR A 230 18.44 -8.55 0.66
N SER A 231 18.89 -8.94 -0.53
CA SER A 231 18.36 -10.10 -1.22
C SER A 231 18.63 -11.38 -0.41
N SER A 232 17.61 -12.19 -0.22
CA SER A 232 17.79 -13.60 0.13
C SER A 232 17.38 -14.44 -1.06
N LYS A 233 18.13 -15.52 -1.32
CA LYS A 233 17.78 -16.46 -2.39
C LYS A 233 16.41 -17.04 -2.09
N ARG A 234 15.71 -17.44 -3.15
CA ARG A 234 14.41 -18.11 -3.03
C ARG A 234 14.59 -19.59 -3.31
N ARG A 235 13.81 -20.41 -2.61
CA ARG A 235 13.73 -21.86 -2.77
C ARG A 235 12.27 -22.26 -2.94
N ILE A 236 12.05 -23.31 -3.72
CA ILE A 236 10.77 -23.98 -3.82
C ILE A 236 10.80 -25.15 -2.83
N ILE A 237 9.79 -25.22 -1.97
CA ILE A 237 9.60 -26.30 -1.00
C ILE A 237 8.22 -26.92 -1.22
N SER A 238 8.13 -28.24 -1.14
CA SER A 238 6.87 -28.96 -1.26
C SER A 238 6.22 -29.10 0.13
N GLU A 239 5.31 -28.20 0.47
CA GLU A 239 4.64 -28.23 1.77
C GLU A 239 3.52 -29.28 1.78
N SER A 240 3.74 -30.38 2.50
CA SER A 240 2.71 -31.40 2.73
C SER A 240 1.71 -30.98 3.82
N PRO A 241 0.54 -31.63 3.93
CA PRO A 241 -0.39 -31.42 5.04
C PRO A 241 0.27 -31.62 6.43
N GLU A 242 1.17 -32.59 6.56
CA GLU A 242 1.91 -32.86 7.79
C GLU A 242 2.87 -31.72 8.13
N ILE A 243 3.58 -31.18 7.14
CA ILE A 243 4.45 -30.02 7.34
C ILE A 243 3.63 -28.80 7.78
N TYR A 244 2.50 -28.54 7.12
CA TYR A 244 1.63 -27.43 7.51
C TYR A 244 1.16 -27.57 8.96
N LYS A 245 0.64 -28.76 9.32
CA LYS A 245 0.07 -29.04 10.64
C LYS A 245 1.11 -29.06 11.76
N ASN A 246 2.27 -29.68 11.53
CA ASN A 246 3.25 -29.95 12.58
C ASN A 246 4.36 -28.89 12.67
N VAL A 247 4.54 -28.06 11.65
CA VAL A 247 5.63 -27.07 11.57
C VAL A 247 5.09 -25.65 11.43
N ILE A 248 4.32 -25.39 10.39
CA ILE A 248 3.91 -24.01 10.04
C ILE A 248 2.87 -23.48 11.02
N LEU A 249 1.81 -24.24 11.28
CA LEU A 249 0.74 -23.84 12.17
C LEU A 249 1.24 -23.57 13.60
N PRO A 250 2.06 -24.43 14.24
CA PRO A 250 2.66 -24.12 15.53
C PRO A 250 3.54 -22.87 15.52
N LEU A 251 4.29 -22.62 14.44
CA LEU A 251 5.12 -21.43 14.35
C LEU A 251 4.28 -20.15 14.29
N LEU A 252 3.18 -20.18 13.54
CA LEU A 252 2.21 -19.07 13.48
C LEU A 252 1.59 -18.79 14.84
N GLU A 253 1.24 -19.83 15.58
CA GLU A 253 0.66 -19.73 16.92
C GLU A 253 1.67 -19.25 17.96
N SER A 254 2.95 -19.63 17.83
CA SER A 254 4.03 -19.19 18.72
C SER A 254 4.40 -17.72 18.56
N ASN A 255 4.15 -17.13 17.40
CA ASN A 255 4.49 -15.75 17.09
C ASN A 255 3.40 -15.08 16.23
N PRO A 256 2.20 -14.87 16.80
CA PRO A 256 1.07 -14.33 16.06
C PRO A 256 1.39 -12.90 15.61
N LYS A 257 1.11 -12.62 14.33
CA LYS A 257 1.21 -11.26 13.80
C LYS A 257 0.03 -10.43 14.30
N ASP A 258 0.28 -9.15 14.53
CA ASP A 258 -0.78 -8.18 14.82
C ASP A 258 -1.63 -7.96 13.57
N LEU A 259 -2.90 -8.35 13.66
CA LEU A 259 -3.91 -8.19 12.61
C LEU A 259 -4.97 -7.14 13.00
N SER A 260 -4.71 -6.31 14.01
CA SER A 260 -5.63 -5.26 14.44
C SER A 260 -6.05 -4.33 13.31
N TRP A 261 -5.17 -4.08 12.33
CA TRP A 261 -5.50 -3.30 11.14
C TRP A 261 -6.61 -3.95 10.29
N VAL A 262 -6.64 -5.29 10.19
CA VAL A 262 -7.70 -6.04 9.50
C VAL A 262 -8.99 -5.90 10.28
N ASP A 263 -8.94 -6.15 11.58
CA ASP A 263 -10.11 -6.09 12.45
C ASP A 263 -10.72 -4.67 12.44
N ASN A 264 -9.90 -3.62 12.45
CA ASN A 264 -10.36 -2.23 12.34
C ASN A 264 -11.11 -1.94 11.02
N ILE A 265 -10.66 -2.49 9.89
CA ILE A 265 -11.37 -2.36 8.61
C ILE A 265 -12.70 -3.13 8.66
N LEU A 266 -12.67 -4.36 9.16
CA LEU A 266 -13.86 -5.20 9.29
C LEU A 266 -14.90 -4.56 10.23
N ASP A 267 -14.48 -3.92 11.30
CA ASP A 267 -15.36 -3.26 12.28
C ASP A 267 -15.79 -1.86 11.86
N GLY A 268 -15.25 -1.34 10.75
CA GLY A 268 -15.58 -0.01 10.22
C GLY A 268 -14.99 1.13 11.06
N THR A 269 -13.88 0.89 11.75
CA THR A 269 -13.15 1.91 12.53
C THR A 269 -11.95 2.50 11.78
N ALA A 270 -11.56 1.91 10.63
CA ALA A 270 -10.49 2.38 9.76
C ALA A 270 -10.84 2.20 8.27
N GLU A 271 -10.25 3.04 7.41
CA GLU A 271 -10.35 2.97 5.93
C GLU A 271 -11.80 2.98 5.40
N VAL A 272 -12.73 3.58 6.16
CA VAL A 272 -14.19 3.48 5.91
C VAL A 272 -14.56 3.99 4.51
N GLU A 273 -13.90 5.06 4.06
CA GLU A 273 -14.07 5.68 2.74
C GLU A 273 -13.54 4.82 1.58
N ARG A 274 -12.68 3.83 1.87
CA ARG A 274 -12.11 2.90 0.89
C ARG A 274 -12.88 1.59 0.78
N VAL A 275 -13.81 1.35 1.69
CA VAL A 275 -14.65 0.15 1.69
C VAL A 275 -15.73 0.28 0.61
N LEU A 276 -15.87 -0.77 -0.21
CA LEU A 276 -16.84 -0.85 -1.30
C LEU A 276 -18.06 -1.70 -0.94
N LEU A 277 -17.85 -2.74 -0.12
CA LEU A 277 -18.90 -3.66 0.31
C LEU A 277 -18.53 -4.26 1.66
N THR A 278 -19.52 -4.42 2.54
CA THR A 278 -19.38 -5.17 3.80
C THR A 278 -20.56 -6.12 3.98
N ASP A 279 -20.28 -7.42 3.93
CA ASP A 279 -21.17 -8.49 4.37
C ASP A 279 -20.87 -8.78 5.85
N LYS A 280 -21.85 -8.56 6.73
CA LYS A 280 -21.68 -8.63 8.19
C LYS A 280 -21.78 -10.05 8.77
N ASP A 281 -22.02 -11.07 7.94
CA ASP A 281 -22.05 -12.45 8.44
C ASP A 281 -20.70 -12.82 9.09
N VAL A 282 -20.76 -13.34 10.32
CA VAL A 282 -19.57 -13.59 11.14
C VAL A 282 -18.72 -14.73 10.57
N ASN A 283 -19.35 -15.72 9.94
CA ASN A 283 -18.69 -16.95 9.51
C ASN A 283 -18.34 -16.94 8.01
N PHE A 284 -19.21 -16.34 7.20
CA PHE A 284 -19.18 -16.36 5.74
C PHE A 284 -19.27 -14.96 5.11
N GLY A 285 -19.20 -13.90 5.92
CA GLY A 285 -19.13 -12.52 5.45
C GLY A 285 -17.71 -12.08 5.13
N PHE A 286 -17.61 -10.99 4.39
CA PHE A 286 -16.35 -10.38 4.00
C PHE A 286 -16.52 -8.87 3.78
N THR A 287 -15.40 -8.14 3.80
CA THR A 287 -15.35 -6.72 3.46
C THR A 287 -14.45 -6.53 2.24
N LEU A 288 -14.97 -5.90 1.18
CA LEU A 288 -14.22 -5.47 0.00
C LEU A 288 -13.70 -4.05 0.23
N VAL A 289 -12.39 -3.86 0.11
CA VAL A 289 -11.70 -2.60 0.38
C VAL A 289 -10.60 -2.34 -0.65
N LEU A 290 -10.39 -1.08 -1.02
CA LEU A 290 -9.27 -0.69 -1.88
C LEU A 290 -7.95 -0.79 -1.10
N ASP A 291 -6.95 -1.49 -1.66
CA ASP A 291 -5.66 -1.73 -1.00
C ASP A 291 -4.91 -0.40 -0.80
N TYR A 292 -4.27 -0.22 0.35
CA TYR A 292 -3.55 1.02 0.70
C TYR A 292 -2.41 1.36 -0.28
N ARG A 293 -1.92 0.37 -1.04
CA ARG A 293 -0.85 0.55 -2.05
C ARG A 293 -1.31 1.30 -3.29
N TRP A 294 -2.61 1.37 -3.53
CA TRP A 294 -3.17 2.05 -4.69
C TRP A 294 -3.83 3.37 -4.28
N ASP A 295 -3.47 4.45 -4.95
CA ASP A 295 -3.99 5.79 -4.68
C ASP A 295 -5.29 6.11 -5.45
N GLY A 296 -5.70 5.23 -6.36
CA GLY A 296 -6.89 5.42 -7.19
C GLY A 296 -6.67 6.28 -8.44
N SER A 297 -5.42 6.69 -8.74
CA SER A 297 -5.12 7.60 -9.86
C SER A 297 -5.11 6.89 -11.22
N LYS A 298 -4.44 5.73 -11.30
CA LYS A 298 -4.28 4.95 -12.53
C LYS A 298 -4.99 3.62 -12.42
N LEU A 299 -5.90 3.35 -13.36
CA LEU A 299 -6.74 2.14 -13.32
C LEU A 299 -5.92 0.85 -13.51
N HIS A 300 -4.87 0.87 -14.32
CA HIS A 300 -3.99 -0.30 -14.46
C HIS A 300 -3.22 -0.63 -13.17
N GLU A 301 -3.12 0.31 -12.22
CA GLU A 301 -2.54 0.05 -10.89
C GLU A 301 -3.58 -0.42 -9.86
N LEU A 302 -4.83 -0.68 -10.30
CA LEU A 302 -5.93 -1.12 -9.44
C LEU A 302 -5.54 -2.30 -8.55
N HIS A 303 -5.79 -2.13 -7.26
CA HIS A 303 -5.60 -3.17 -6.25
C HIS A 303 -6.68 -3.05 -5.17
N ALA A 304 -7.40 -4.14 -4.93
CA ALA A 304 -8.38 -4.28 -3.86
C ALA A 304 -8.27 -5.65 -3.17
N LEU A 305 -8.82 -5.75 -1.97
CA LEU A 305 -8.87 -6.95 -1.14
C LEU A 305 -10.31 -7.25 -0.73
N ALA A 306 -10.73 -8.50 -0.84
CA ALA A 306 -11.88 -9.01 -0.09
C ALA A 306 -11.38 -9.78 1.14
N LEU A 307 -11.61 -9.23 2.33
CA LEU A 307 -11.13 -9.73 3.63
C LEU A 307 -12.23 -10.57 4.30
N ALA A 308 -11.96 -11.84 4.59
CA ALA A 308 -12.92 -12.70 5.30
C ALA A 308 -13.08 -12.26 6.77
N ARG A 309 -14.31 -12.24 7.28
CA ARG A 309 -14.59 -11.84 8.67
C ARG A 309 -14.16 -12.87 9.69
N ASN A 310 -14.36 -14.15 9.39
CA ASN A 310 -14.06 -15.24 10.30
C ASN A 310 -12.55 -15.29 10.62
N PRO A 311 -12.12 -15.10 11.89
CA PRO A 311 -10.72 -15.13 12.27
C PRO A 311 -10.06 -16.51 12.17
N GLU A 312 -10.85 -17.58 12.20
CA GLU A 312 -10.35 -18.95 12.07
C GLU A 312 -9.97 -19.30 10.63
N LEU A 313 -10.44 -18.53 9.65
CA LEU A 313 -10.13 -18.75 8.25
C LEU A 313 -8.83 -18.00 7.90
N LYS A 314 -7.69 -18.69 8.05
CA LYS A 314 -6.36 -18.08 7.97
C LYS A 314 -5.83 -18.04 6.53
N CYS A 315 -6.02 -19.13 5.78
CA CYS A 315 -5.50 -19.27 4.42
C CYS A 315 -6.23 -20.36 3.61
N LEU A 316 -5.68 -20.74 2.45
CA LEU A 316 -6.24 -21.77 1.58
C LEU A 316 -6.42 -23.13 2.28
N ARG A 317 -5.54 -23.48 3.25
CA ARG A 317 -5.59 -24.76 3.99
C ARG A 317 -6.91 -24.95 4.76
N ASP A 318 -7.58 -23.86 5.09
CA ASP A 318 -8.82 -23.88 5.89
C ASP A 318 -10.09 -23.94 5.01
N LEU A 319 -9.94 -23.87 3.68
CA LEU A 319 -11.05 -23.89 2.74
C LEU A 319 -11.69 -25.27 2.63
N GLY A 320 -13.01 -25.25 2.38
CA GLY A 320 -13.93 -26.37 2.47
C GLY A 320 -15.16 -26.12 1.59
N ALA A 321 -15.94 -27.16 1.27
CA ALA A 321 -17.15 -27.01 0.45
C ALA A 321 -18.18 -26.04 1.08
N CYS A 322 -18.23 -25.94 2.42
CA CYS A 322 -19.07 -24.97 3.11
C CYS A 322 -18.73 -23.50 2.77
N HIS A 323 -17.50 -23.21 2.35
CA HIS A 323 -17.04 -21.87 2.00
C HIS A 323 -17.35 -21.48 0.55
N LEU A 324 -17.77 -22.41 -0.32
CA LEU A 324 -18.04 -22.14 -1.74
C LEU A 324 -19.02 -20.98 -1.98
N PRO A 325 -20.15 -20.85 -1.26
CA PRO A 325 -21.05 -19.71 -1.45
C PRO A 325 -20.36 -18.37 -1.16
N MET A 326 -19.54 -18.30 -0.10
CA MET A 326 -18.77 -17.10 0.22
C MET A 326 -17.73 -16.79 -0.86
N LEU A 327 -16.95 -17.78 -1.30
CA LEU A 327 -15.91 -17.59 -2.31
C LEU A 327 -16.49 -17.07 -3.64
N ARG A 328 -17.63 -17.61 -4.08
CA ARG A 328 -18.33 -17.11 -5.29
C ARG A 328 -18.83 -15.70 -5.10
N ARG A 329 -19.38 -15.35 -3.94
CA ARG A 329 -19.82 -13.98 -3.63
C ARG A 329 -18.64 -13.01 -3.62
N MET A 330 -17.53 -13.38 -2.98
CA MET A 330 -16.29 -12.57 -2.99
C MET A 330 -15.88 -12.27 -4.43
N LEU A 331 -15.82 -13.28 -5.29
CA LEU A 331 -15.43 -13.12 -6.69
C LEU A 331 -16.41 -12.24 -7.48
N ALA A 332 -17.71 -12.59 -7.44
CA ALA A 332 -18.74 -11.92 -8.24
C ALA A 332 -18.99 -10.49 -7.78
N GLU A 333 -19.21 -10.27 -6.49
CA GLU A 333 -19.42 -8.92 -5.96
C GLU A 333 -18.11 -8.11 -5.99
N GLY A 334 -16.94 -8.74 -5.80
CA GLY A 334 -15.65 -8.08 -5.98
C GLY A 334 -15.51 -7.40 -7.34
N ARG A 335 -15.73 -8.16 -8.43
CA ARG A 335 -15.71 -7.62 -9.79
C ARG A 335 -16.79 -6.57 -10.02
N LYS A 336 -18.04 -6.90 -9.67
CA LYS A 336 -19.19 -6.03 -9.88
C LYS A 336 -19.04 -4.67 -9.19
N GLN A 337 -18.59 -4.63 -7.94
CA GLN A 337 -18.43 -3.38 -7.18
C GLN A 337 -17.27 -2.54 -7.72
N LEU A 338 -16.18 -3.18 -8.16
CA LEU A 338 -15.07 -2.46 -8.80
C LEU A 338 -15.49 -1.88 -10.15
N VAL A 339 -16.16 -2.65 -11.00
CA VAL A 339 -16.73 -2.15 -12.26
C VAL A 339 -17.71 -1.02 -11.98
N ALA A 340 -18.67 -1.18 -11.07
CA ALA A 340 -19.64 -0.13 -10.76
C ALA A 340 -18.98 1.18 -10.28
N LYS A 341 -17.84 1.11 -9.58
CA LYS A 341 -17.10 2.29 -9.11
C LYS A 341 -16.28 2.96 -10.20
N TYR A 342 -15.75 2.21 -11.17
CA TYR A 342 -14.79 2.68 -12.17
C TYR A 342 -15.29 2.55 -13.62
N ASN A 343 -16.58 2.28 -13.82
CA ASN A 343 -17.24 2.36 -15.11
C ASN A 343 -17.53 3.84 -15.40
N GLY A 344 -16.64 4.49 -16.17
CA GLY A 344 -16.80 5.88 -16.59
C GLY A 344 -17.69 6.02 -17.84
N GLU A 345 -18.09 7.26 -18.15
CA GLU A 345 -18.81 7.62 -19.39
C GLU A 345 -17.89 7.67 -20.63
N GLU A 346 -16.56 7.60 -20.43
CA GLU A 346 -15.55 7.56 -21.50
C GLU A 346 -15.23 6.11 -21.93
N GLU A 347 -14.69 5.93 -23.14
CA GLU A 347 -14.41 4.63 -23.78
C GLU A 347 -13.47 3.68 -23.00
N ASP A 348 -12.90 4.11 -21.86
CA ASP A 348 -11.83 3.42 -21.12
C ASP A 348 -12.24 2.96 -19.70
N GLY A 349 -13.54 2.74 -19.48
CA GLY A 349 -14.07 2.22 -18.21
C GLY A 349 -13.62 0.78 -17.87
N LEU A 350 -13.54 0.47 -16.57
CA LEU A 350 -13.13 -0.86 -16.10
C LEU A 350 -14.16 -1.94 -16.47
N ARG A 351 -13.71 -3.04 -17.07
CA ARG A 351 -14.54 -4.21 -17.35
C ARG A 351 -14.18 -5.42 -16.48
N GLU A 352 -15.13 -6.34 -16.30
CA GLU A 352 -14.92 -7.54 -15.48
C GLU A 352 -13.79 -8.45 -16.00
N ASP A 353 -13.62 -8.55 -17.31
CA ASP A 353 -12.57 -9.35 -17.99
C ASP A 353 -11.16 -8.78 -17.79
N GLN A 354 -11.06 -7.53 -17.34
CA GLN A 354 -9.79 -6.87 -16.99
C GLN A 354 -9.42 -7.07 -15.51
N ILE A 355 -10.24 -7.77 -14.71
CA ILE A 355 -10.00 -7.94 -13.28
C ILE A 355 -9.59 -9.39 -12.97
N ILE A 356 -8.32 -9.56 -12.60
CA ILE A 356 -7.79 -10.82 -12.08
C ILE A 356 -8.11 -10.91 -10.59
N ALA A 357 -8.72 -12.02 -10.17
CA ALA A 357 -8.94 -12.34 -8.77
C ALA A 357 -8.10 -13.56 -8.35
N TYR A 358 -7.40 -13.49 -7.22
CA TYR A 358 -6.51 -14.59 -6.79
C TYR A 358 -6.25 -14.58 -5.28
N PHE A 359 -5.72 -15.69 -4.77
CA PHE A 359 -5.21 -15.84 -3.41
C PHE A 359 -3.70 -15.99 -3.40
N HIS A 360 -3.02 -15.52 -2.35
CA HIS A 360 -1.62 -15.83 -2.10
C HIS A 360 -1.46 -17.10 -1.27
N TYR A 361 -0.47 -17.93 -1.63
CA TYR A 361 0.02 -19.01 -0.78
C TYR A 361 1.56 -19.14 -0.83
N PRO A 362 2.26 -19.06 0.31
CA PRO A 362 1.75 -18.61 1.61
C PRO A 362 1.32 -17.13 1.54
N PRO A 363 0.29 -16.72 2.29
CA PRO A 363 -0.17 -15.33 2.31
C PRO A 363 0.80 -14.43 3.08
N THR A 364 0.71 -13.11 2.85
CA THR A 364 1.54 -12.13 3.58
C THR A 364 1.11 -11.99 5.05
N PHE A 365 -0.18 -12.22 5.32
CA PHE A 365 -0.77 -12.28 6.65
C PHE A 365 -1.85 -13.35 6.69
N TYR A 366 -2.06 -13.99 7.85
CA TYR A 366 -2.90 -15.18 8.00
C TYR A 366 -4.32 -14.83 8.43
N ARG A 367 -5.02 -14.10 7.55
CA ARG A 367 -6.48 -13.97 7.50
C ARG A 367 -6.86 -14.15 6.05
N LEU A 368 -7.83 -15.00 5.71
CA LEU A 368 -8.16 -15.27 4.31
C LEU A 368 -8.55 -13.98 3.60
N HIS A 369 -7.88 -13.71 2.48
CA HIS A 369 -8.17 -12.57 1.62
C HIS A 369 -7.98 -12.91 0.16
N MET A 370 -8.90 -12.42 -0.67
CA MET A 370 -8.82 -12.50 -2.13
C MET A 370 -8.35 -11.14 -2.66
N HIS A 371 -7.32 -11.15 -3.50
CA HIS A 371 -6.85 -9.96 -4.19
C HIS A 371 -7.62 -9.76 -5.49
N PHE A 372 -7.86 -8.50 -5.85
CA PHE A 372 -8.35 -8.07 -7.15
C PHE A 372 -7.34 -7.07 -7.73
N VAL A 373 -6.87 -7.32 -8.95
CA VAL A 373 -5.94 -6.44 -9.66
C VAL A 373 -6.34 -6.29 -11.13
N HIS A 374 -5.90 -5.21 -11.76
CA HIS A 374 -6.01 -5.09 -13.22
C HIS A 374 -5.13 -6.13 -13.93
N VAL A 375 -5.58 -6.62 -15.09
CA VAL A 375 -4.84 -7.59 -15.91
C VAL A 375 -3.48 -7.05 -16.39
N GLU A 376 -3.40 -5.74 -16.59
CA GLU A 376 -2.18 -4.99 -16.91
C GLU A 376 -1.49 -4.42 -15.67
N GLY A 377 -1.80 -5.00 -14.50
CA GLY A 377 -1.22 -4.63 -13.22
C GLY A 377 0.31 -4.60 -13.21
N PRO A 378 0.92 -3.79 -12.32
CA PRO A 378 2.37 -3.70 -12.23
C PRO A 378 3.01 -5.06 -11.93
N ALA A 379 4.19 -5.31 -12.50
CA ALA A 379 4.93 -6.57 -12.32
C ALA A 379 5.62 -6.68 -10.93
N ASP A 380 4.88 -6.38 -9.86
CA ASP A 380 5.34 -6.36 -8.45
C ASP A 380 5.61 -7.77 -7.88
N GLY A 381 5.22 -8.79 -8.63
CA GLY A 381 5.36 -10.20 -8.28
C GLY A 381 4.20 -10.78 -7.47
N GLY A 382 3.15 -10.00 -7.22
CA GLY A 382 1.92 -10.46 -6.60
C GLY A 382 1.23 -11.56 -7.40
N THR A 383 1.24 -11.47 -8.73
CA THR A 383 0.60 -12.43 -9.65
C THR A 383 1.53 -13.56 -10.13
N GLN A 384 2.73 -13.70 -9.54
CA GLN A 384 3.68 -14.73 -9.96
C GLN A 384 3.17 -16.15 -9.66
N VAL A 385 3.42 -17.06 -10.61
CA VAL A 385 3.18 -18.50 -10.45
C VAL A 385 3.87 -19.03 -9.19
N GLY A 386 3.15 -19.89 -8.46
CA GLY A 386 3.52 -20.48 -7.17
C GLY A 386 3.50 -19.51 -5.99
N LYS A 387 3.01 -18.29 -6.22
CA LYS A 387 2.51 -17.41 -5.15
C LYS A 387 1.01 -17.15 -5.32
N ALA A 388 0.59 -16.71 -6.49
CA ALA A 388 -0.84 -16.49 -6.79
C ALA A 388 -1.51 -17.78 -7.28
N ILE A 389 -2.73 -18.01 -6.81
CA ILE A 389 -3.65 -19.04 -7.29
C ILE A 389 -4.97 -18.36 -7.62
N LEU A 390 -5.43 -18.46 -8.87
CA LEU A 390 -6.66 -17.81 -9.34
C LEU A 390 -7.86 -18.21 -8.48
N ALA A 391 -8.76 -17.26 -8.23
CA ALA A 391 -9.93 -17.49 -7.40
C ALA A 391 -10.86 -18.56 -8.01
N GLU A 392 -11.02 -18.54 -9.33
CA GLU A 392 -11.76 -19.54 -10.11
C GLU A 392 -11.18 -20.94 -9.91
N GLU A 393 -9.86 -21.07 -9.97
CA GLU A 393 -9.16 -22.34 -9.72
C GLU A 393 -9.34 -22.80 -8.27
N VAL A 394 -9.30 -21.89 -7.30
CA VAL A 394 -9.56 -22.22 -5.89
C VAL A 394 -10.99 -22.75 -5.72
N ILE A 395 -11.97 -22.08 -6.31
CA ILE A 395 -13.37 -22.50 -6.27
C ILE A 395 -13.53 -23.88 -6.92
N ALA A 396 -13.08 -24.07 -8.15
CA ALA A 396 -13.19 -25.33 -8.88
C ALA A 396 -12.52 -26.49 -8.14
N ASN A 397 -11.34 -26.25 -7.55
CA ASN A 397 -10.64 -27.26 -6.77
C ASN A 397 -11.42 -27.71 -5.52
N VAL A 398 -12.05 -26.77 -4.80
CA VAL A 398 -12.87 -27.08 -3.62
C VAL A 398 -14.18 -27.76 -4.02
N GLU A 399 -14.77 -27.42 -5.17
CA GLU A 399 -15.92 -28.13 -5.73
C GLU A 399 -15.59 -29.59 -6.06
N MET A 400 -14.44 -29.83 -6.69
CA MET A 400 -13.99 -31.19 -7.01
C MET A 400 -13.74 -32.02 -5.76
N LYS A 401 -13.15 -31.41 -4.73
CA LYS A 401 -12.86 -32.07 -3.46
C LYS A 401 -12.93 -31.08 -2.31
N SER A 402 -13.91 -31.24 -1.42
CA SER A 402 -14.13 -30.30 -0.29
C SER A 402 -12.84 -29.97 0.46
N LYS A 403 -12.01 -30.97 0.79
CA LYS A 403 -10.76 -30.79 1.56
C LYS A 403 -9.51 -30.71 0.66
N TYR A 404 -9.67 -30.27 -0.58
CA TYR A 404 -8.59 -30.26 -1.58
C TYR A 404 -7.30 -29.61 -1.04
N TYR A 405 -7.41 -28.39 -0.50
CA TYR A 405 -6.25 -27.65 0.01
C TYR A 405 -5.74 -28.16 1.35
N ALA A 406 -6.60 -28.73 2.19
CA ALA A 406 -6.18 -29.35 3.44
C ALA A 406 -5.32 -30.61 3.21
N GLU A 407 -5.55 -31.34 2.11
CA GLU A 407 -4.96 -32.66 1.88
C GLU A 407 -3.88 -32.70 0.79
N ARG A 408 -3.78 -31.70 -0.09
CA ARG A 408 -2.75 -31.70 -1.14
C ARG A 408 -1.40 -31.20 -0.63
N THR A 409 -0.34 -31.61 -1.31
CA THR A 409 0.95 -30.91 -1.22
C THR A 409 0.91 -29.64 -2.07
N ILE A 410 1.44 -28.53 -1.53
CA ILE A 410 1.48 -27.23 -2.21
C ILE A 410 2.94 -26.79 -2.36
N PRO A 411 3.43 -26.52 -3.59
CA PRO A 411 4.75 -25.92 -3.75
C PRO A 411 4.70 -24.46 -3.28
N ILE A 412 5.59 -24.11 -2.35
CA ILE A 412 5.71 -22.76 -1.79
C ILE A 412 7.08 -22.15 -2.07
N PHE A 413 7.09 -20.86 -2.35
CA PHE A 413 8.34 -20.08 -2.45
C PHE A 413 8.70 -19.49 -1.09
N LEU A 414 9.86 -19.90 -0.57
CA LEU A 414 10.42 -19.33 0.66
C LEU A 414 11.76 -18.68 0.38
N HIS A 415 11.98 -17.57 1.08
CA HIS A 415 13.25 -16.89 1.13
C HIS A 415 14.22 -17.64 2.06
N ASP A 416 15.53 -17.60 1.79
CA ASP A 416 16.56 -18.29 2.59
C ASP A 416 16.55 -17.90 4.08
N ASN A 417 16.10 -16.68 4.38
CA ASN A 417 15.96 -16.14 5.73
C ASN A 417 14.53 -16.29 6.29
N HIS A 418 13.63 -17.00 5.62
CA HIS A 418 12.26 -17.17 6.08
C HIS A 418 12.19 -18.18 7.23
N PRO A 419 11.53 -17.87 8.37
CA PRO A 419 11.46 -18.78 9.52
C PRO A 419 10.91 -20.18 9.20
N PHE A 420 9.92 -20.27 8.29
CA PHE A 420 9.40 -21.56 7.84
C PHE A 420 10.47 -22.44 7.19
N LEU A 421 11.41 -21.87 6.43
CA LEU A 421 12.38 -22.69 5.71
C LEU A 421 13.30 -23.45 6.67
N ASP A 422 13.82 -22.77 7.69
CA ASP A 422 14.66 -23.38 8.73
C ASP A 422 13.87 -24.41 9.54
N ALA A 423 12.62 -24.11 9.90
CA ALA A 423 11.76 -25.02 10.65
C ALA A 423 11.43 -26.30 9.85
N ILE A 424 11.11 -26.18 8.56
CA ILE A 424 10.82 -27.31 7.67
C ILE A 424 12.07 -28.18 7.51
N GLN A 425 13.23 -27.58 7.24
CA GLN A 425 14.48 -28.34 7.10
C GLN A 425 14.89 -29.09 8.36
N LYS A 426 14.57 -28.56 9.55
CA LYS A 426 14.77 -29.26 10.81
C LYS A 426 13.82 -30.44 10.95
N PHE A 427 12.55 -30.25 10.59
CA PHE A 427 11.54 -31.31 10.64
C PHE A 427 11.86 -32.46 9.68
N GLU A 428 12.31 -32.17 8.46
CA GLU A 428 12.67 -33.19 7.45
C GLU A 428 13.94 -34.00 7.79
N ARG A 429 14.75 -33.53 8.75
CA ARG A 429 15.95 -34.25 9.23
C ARG A 429 15.68 -35.15 10.44
N LEU A 430 14.52 -35.02 11.06
CA LEU A 430 14.03 -35.86 12.16
C LEU A 430 13.26 -37.05 11.59
#